data_AF-A0A3M0YXU3-F1
#
_entry.id   AF-A0A3M0YXU3-F1
#
_cell.length_a   1.000
_cell.length_b   1.000
_cell.length_c   1.000
_cell.angle_alpha   90.00
_cell.angle_beta   90.00
_cell.angle_gamma   90.00
#
_symmetry.space_group_name_H-M   'P 1'
#
loop_
_entity.id
_entity.type
_entity.pdbx_description
1 polymer ?
#
loop_
_entity_poly.entity_id
_entity_poly.type
_entity_poly.pdbx_seq_one_letter_code
_entity_poly.pdbx_strand_id
1 'polypeptide(L)' 'DQYVLYAHKAYKFAKYIQRCAEVQLYSDLPPSEVQAIHLIPCNEPQRTICEWLKEEPNARILFLDEANKLALVRQSSQ' A
#
# COMPACT_ATOMS: atom_id res chain seq x y z
N ASP A 1 -31.21 4.22 8.73
CA ASP A 1 -29.81 3.95 8.36
C ASP A 1 -28.87 4.29 9.50
N GLN A 2 -28.18 3.28 10.02
CA GLN A 2 -27.27 3.42 11.16
C GLN A 2 -25.94 3.97 10.64
N TYR A 3 -25.59 5.20 11.05
CA TYR A 3 -24.32 5.82 10.71
C TYR A 3 -23.15 5.01 11.29
N VAL A 4 -22.28 4.48 10.42
CA VAL A 4 -21.04 3.82 10.82
C VAL A 4 -19.91 4.85 10.81
N LEU A 5 -19.46 5.23 12.00
CA LEU A 5 -18.34 6.17 12.20
C LEU A 5 -17.13 5.71 11.36
N TYR A 6 -16.55 6.63 10.58
CA TYR A 6 -15.39 6.41 9.68
C TYR A 6 -15.60 5.56 8.42
N ALA A 7 -16.82 5.13 8.07
CA ALA A 7 -17.07 4.34 6.86
C ALA A 7 -16.56 5.00 5.56
N HIS A 8 -16.55 6.34 5.50
CA HIS A 8 -16.04 7.08 4.35
C HIS A 8 -14.52 6.90 4.11
N LYS A 9 -13.73 6.66 5.16
CA LYS A 9 -12.29 6.39 5.03
C LYS A 9 -12.05 5.00 4.47
N ALA A 10 -12.73 4.00 5.03
CA ALA A 10 -12.68 2.62 4.55
C ALA A 10 -13.13 2.52 3.08
N TYR A 11 -14.23 3.20 2.71
CA TYR A 11 -14.72 3.24 1.34
C TYR A 11 -13.71 3.88 0.36
N LYS A 12 -13.10 5.02 0.75
CA LYS A 12 -12.05 5.65 -0.07
C LYS A 12 -10.84 4.72 -0.24
N PHE A 13 -10.42 4.05 0.83
CA PHE A 13 -9.32 3.10 0.78
C PHE A 13 -9.62 1.93 -0.15
N ALA A 14 -10.83 1.35 -0.09
CA ALA A 14 -11.26 0.30 -1.01
C ALA A 14 -11.18 0.74 -2.49
N LYS A 15 -11.58 1.98 -2.80
CA LYS A 15 -11.42 2.55 -4.15
C LYS A 15 -9.96 2.74 -4.57
N TYR A 16 -9.06 3.01 -3.63
CA TYR A 16 -7.64 3.13 -3.92
C TYR A 16 -7.00 1.77 -4.21
N ILE A 17 -7.31 0.75 -3.41
CA ILE A 17 -6.83 -0.62 -3.63
C ILE A 17 -7.17 -1.08 -5.05
N GLN A 18 -8.37 -0.81 -5.55
CA GLN A 18 -8.79 -1.16 -6.92
C GLN A 18 -7.95 -0.52 -8.04
N ARG A 19 -7.19 0.55 -7.74
CA ARG A 19 -6.33 1.26 -8.70
C ARG A 19 -4.86 0.90 -8.55
N CYS A 20 -4.50 0.16 -7.51
CA CYS A 20 -3.17 -0.38 -7.29
C CYS A 20 -3.11 -1.80 -7.86
N ALA A 21 -1.96 -2.20 -8.41
CA ALA A 21 -1.76 -3.58 -8.82
C ALA A 21 -1.79 -4.51 -7.59
N GLU A 22 -1.01 -4.14 -6.57
CA GLU A 22 -0.91 -4.86 -5.31
C GLU A 22 -0.64 -3.89 -4.16
N VAL A 23 -1.07 -4.26 -2.96
CA VAL A 23 -0.69 -3.58 -1.72
C VAL A 23 -0.23 -4.65 -0.74
N GLN A 24 1.07 -4.67 -0.47
CA GLN A 24 1.69 -5.60 0.46
C GLN A 24 1.84 -4.96 1.83
N LEU A 25 1.54 -5.69 2.90
CA LEU A 25 1.54 -5.18 4.28
C LEU A 25 2.49 -6.00 5.16
N TYR A 26 3.44 -5.30 5.77
CA TYR A 26 4.25 -5.82 6.87
C TYR A 26 3.67 -5.35 8.20
N SER A 27 3.24 -6.30 9.03
CA SER A 27 2.61 -6.04 10.33
C SER A 27 2.62 -7.30 11.19
N ASP A 28 2.38 -7.14 12.49
CA ASP A 28 2.17 -8.26 13.42
C ASP A 28 0.79 -8.91 13.33
N LEU A 29 -0.07 -8.46 12.39
CA LEU A 29 -1.39 -9.05 12.19
C LEU A 29 -1.27 -10.46 11.60
N PRO A 30 -2.16 -11.40 11.99
CA PRO A 30 -2.24 -12.71 11.36
C PRO A 30 -2.44 -12.58 9.84
N PRO A 31 -1.78 -13.40 9.01
CA PRO A 31 -1.94 -13.36 7.56
C PRO A 31 -3.41 -13.44 7.09
N SER A 32 -4.25 -14.19 7.82
CA SER A 32 -5.68 -14.30 7.54
C SER A 32 -6.43 -12.97 7.71
N GLU A 33 -6.05 -12.14 8.68
CA GLU A 33 -6.66 -10.82 8.88
C GLU A 33 -6.24 -9.84 7.79
N VAL A 34 -4.96 -9.87 7.39
CA VAL A 34 -4.44 -9.06 6.29
C VAL A 34 -5.14 -9.40 4.97
N GLN A 35 -5.33 -10.69 4.70
CA GLN A 35 -6.06 -11.17 3.52
C GLN A 35 -7.54 -10.81 3.56
N ALA A 36 -8.18 -10.83 4.74
CA ALA A 36 -9.59 -10.45 4.89
C ALA A 36 -9.86 -8.98 4.52
N ILE A 37 -8.84 -8.12 4.55
CA ILE A 37 -8.92 -6.72 4.10
C ILE A 37 -8.33 -6.50 2.70
N HIS A 38 -8.19 -7.57 1.90
CA HIS A 38 -7.71 -7.54 0.51
C HIS A 38 -6.27 -7.04 0.32
N LEU A 39 -5.42 -7.18 1.34
CA LEU A 39 -3.99 -6.89 1.25
C LEU A 39 -3.18 -8.19 1.20
N ILE A 40 -1.95 -8.10 0.71
CA ILE A 40 -1.03 -9.25 0.64
C ILE A 40 -0.11 -9.21 1.86
N PRO A 41 -0.08 -10.24 2.72
CA PRO A 41 0.84 -10.27 3.85
C PRO A 41 2.28 -10.35 3.35
N CYS A 42 3.14 -9.50 3.91
CA CYS A 42 4.57 -9.48 3.66
C CYS A 42 5.29 -9.65 4.99
N ASN A 43 6.18 -10.64 5.07
CA ASN A 43 6.99 -10.90 6.28
C ASN A 43 8.41 -10.35 6.16
N GLU A 44 8.83 -9.97 4.95
CA GLU A 44 10.19 -9.50 4.65
C GLU A 44 10.13 -8.44 3.53
N PRO A 45 9.91 -7.15 3.85
CA PRO A 45 9.75 -6.09 2.85
C PRO A 45 10.92 -5.98 1.87
N GLN A 46 12.13 -6.26 2.36
CA GLN A 46 13.34 -6.24 1.54
C GLN A 46 13.29 -7.27 0.42
N ARG A 47 12.70 -8.45 0.67
CA ARG A 47 12.56 -9.50 -0.34
C ARG A 47 11.68 -9.05 -1.50
N THR A 48 10.56 -8.38 -1.22
CA THR A 48 9.69 -7.79 -2.25
C THR A 48 10.47 -6.83 -3.15
N ILE A 49 11.26 -5.92 -2.55
CA ILE A 49 12.08 -4.96 -3.30
C ILE A 49 13.11 -5.70 -4.16
N CYS A 50 13.78 -6.72 -3.61
CA CYS A 50 14.75 -7.52 -4.35
C CYS A 50 14.11 -8.30 -5.51
N GLU A 51 12.89 -8.81 -5.35
CA GLU A 51 12.16 -9.50 -6.42
C GLU A 51 11.78 -8.52 -7.54
N TRP A 52 11.27 -7.32 -7.20
CA TRP A 52 10.99 -6.28 -8.19
C TRP A 52 12.24 -5.83 -8.97
N LEU A 53 13.37 -5.64 -8.29
CA LEU A 53 14.62 -5.24 -8.96
C LEU A 53 15.26 -6.37 -9.78
N LYS A 54 14.90 -7.64 -9.53
CA LYS A 54 15.30 -8.74 -10.43
C LYS A 54 14.54 -8.68 -11.76
N GLU A 55 13.26 -8.31 -11.71
CA GLU A 55 12.41 -8.20 -12.90
C GLU A 55 12.68 -6.92 -13.70
N GLU A 56 12.84 -5.78 -13.01
CA GLU A 56 13.19 -4.48 -13.60
C GLU A 56 14.37 -3.85 -12.85
N PRO A 57 15.62 -4.14 -13.27
CA PRO A 57 16.82 -3.65 -12.59
C PRO A 57 16.93 -2.13 -12.51
N ASN A 58 16.27 -1.39 -13.40
CA ASN A 58 16.29 0.07 -13.43
C ASN A 58 15.01 0.70 -12.84
N ALA A 59 14.23 -0.07 -12.07
CA ALA A 59 13.00 0.43 -11.46
C ALA A 59 13.28 1.64 -10.57
N ARG A 60 12.46 2.69 -10.74
CA ARG A 60 12.50 3.87 -9.87
C ARG A 60 11.54 3.66 -8.70
N ILE A 61 12.10 3.50 -7.50
CA ILE A 61 11.33 3.31 -6.28
C ILE A 61 11.22 4.65 -5.54
N LEU A 62 10.00 5.08 -5.26
CA LEU A 62 9.75 6.20 -4.35
C LEU A 62 9.72 5.65 -2.91
N PHE A 63 10.78 5.90 -2.15
CA PHE A 63 10.83 5.59 -0.72
C PHE A 63 10.36 6.80 0.10
N LEU A 64 9.45 6.55 1.03
CA LEU A 64 8.93 7.56 1.95
C LEU A 64 9.11 7.05 3.37
N ASP A 65 9.98 7.71 4.13
CA ASP A 65 10.07 7.50 5.57
C ASP A 65 8.98 8.34 6.27
N GLU A 66 8.32 7.76 7.28
CA GLU A 66 7.24 8.39 8.05
C GLU A 66 6.08 9.02 7.23
N ALA A 67 5.42 8.24 6.37
CA ALA A 67 4.39 8.72 5.45
C ALA A 67 3.05 9.23 6.06
N ASN A 68 2.90 9.26 7.39
CA ASN A 68 1.64 9.61 8.06
C ASN A 68 1.20 11.08 7.88
N LYS A 69 2.15 11.99 7.61
CA LYS A 69 1.90 13.45 7.51
C LYS A 69 2.54 14.07 6.27
N LEU A 70 2.54 13.32 5.16
CA LEU A 70 3.08 13.80 3.89
C LEU A 70 1.97 14.20 2.92
N ALA A 71 2.20 15.29 2.20
CA ALA A 71 1.41 15.67 1.04
C ALA A 71 2.22 15.37 -0.23
N LEU A 72 1.84 14.32 -0.97
CA LEU A 72 2.44 14.01 -2.25
C LEU A 72 1.79 14.88 -3.33
N VAL A 73 2.61 15.69 -4.00
CA VAL A 73 2.19 16.52 -5.13
C VAL A 73 2.80 15.97 -6.41
N ARG A 74 2.02 15.99 -7.51
CA ARG A 74 2.52 15.60 -8.82
C ARG A 74 3.58 16.62 -9.24
N GLN A 75 4.80 16.18 -9.51
CA GLN A 75 5.75 17.01 -10.23
C GLN A 75 5.25 17.16 -11.68
N SER A 76 4.97 18.39 -12.07
CA SER A 76 4.79 18.76 -13.47
C SER A 76 6.17 18.77 -14.10
N SER A 77 6.40 17.90 -15.09
CA SER A 77 7.58 18.04 -15.96
C SER A 77 7.45 19.37 -16.69
N GLN A 78 8.44 20.26 -16.54
CA GLN A 78 8.63 21.40 -17.45
C GLN A 78 9.16 20.88 -18.80
#